data_AF-A0A9D4FV29-F1
#
_entry.id   AF-A0A9D4FV29-F1
#
_cell.length_a   1.000
_cell.length_b   1.000
_cell.length_c   1.000
_cell.angle_alpha   90.00
_cell.angle_beta   90.00
_cell.angle_gamma   90.00
#
_symmetry.space_group_name_H-M   'P 1'
#
loop_
_entity.id
_entity.type
_entity.pdbx_description
1 polymer ?
#
loop_
_entity_poly.entity_id
_entity_poly.type
_entity_poly.pdbx_seq_one_letter_code
_entity_poly.pdbx_strand_id
1 'polypeptide(L)'
;MFQISEKYHSRDPGIPLPPHIYEIAENSYQALLRENQSQCHVISGESGSGKTESCKLIVQHLLRDAGSEETQLSAKINQVGHSIYHNF
;
A
#
# COMPACT_ATOMS: atom_id res chain seq x y z
N MET A 1 4.21 -2.41 -13.74
CA MET A 1 3.61 -2.04 -12.44
C MET A 1 3.24 -3.27 -11.62
N PHE A 2 2.40 -4.18 -12.14
CA PHE A 2 2.06 -5.45 -11.47
C PHE A 2 3.27 -6.39 -11.23
N GLN A 3 4.21 -6.48 -12.18
CA GLN A 3 5.41 -7.32 -12.02
C GLN A 3 6.34 -6.90 -10.87
N ILE A 4 6.35 -5.61 -10.49
CA ILE A 4 7.19 -5.15 -9.39
C ILE A 4 6.53 -5.51 -8.05
N SER A 5 5.22 -5.29 -7.93
CA SER A 5 4.41 -5.66 -6.75
C SER A 5 4.59 -7.14 -6.37
N GLU A 6 4.49 -8.03 -7.37
CA GLU A 6 4.74 -9.47 -7.23
C GLU A 6 6.09 -9.82 -6.61
N LYS A 7 7.14 -9.08 -7.01
CA LYS A 7 8.49 -9.33 -6.54
C LYS A 7 8.63 -9.08 -5.04
N TYR A 8 7.88 -8.12 -4.49
CA TYR A 8 7.90 -7.81 -3.05
C TYR A 8 7.07 -8.81 -2.25
N HIS A 9 5.96 -9.29 -2.80
CA HIS A 9 5.13 -10.33 -2.17
C HIS A 9 5.88 -11.67 -2.07
N SER A 10 6.47 -12.12 -3.17
CA SER A 10 7.21 -13.40 -3.23
C SER A 10 8.70 -13.26 -2.89
N ARG A 11 9.06 -12.28 -2.05
CA ARG A 11 10.48 -11.99 -1.79
C ARG A 11 11.13 -13.08 -0.94
N ASP A 12 12.39 -13.39 -1.25
CA ASP A 12 13.24 -14.20 -0.37
C ASP A 12 13.68 -13.33 0.82
N PRO A 13 13.39 -13.72 2.08
CA PRO A 13 13.82 -12.98 3.27
C PRO A 13 15.35 -12.79 3.36
N GLY A 14 16.13 -13.68 2.74
CA GLY A 14 17.58 -13.63 2.71
C GLY A 14 18.18 -12.69 1.66
N ILE A 15 17.37 -12.14 0.74
CA ILE A 15 17.83 -11.29 -0.35
C ILE A 15 17.18 -9.91 -0.23
N PRO A 16 17.95 -8.85 0.06
CA PRO A 16 17.38 -7.50 0.14
C PRO A 16 16.93 -7.02 -1.23
N LEU A 17 15.73 -6.45 -1.29
CA LEU A 17 15.22 -5.73 -2.45
C LEU A 17 15.51 -4.22 -2.31
N PRO A 18 15.54 -3.46 -3.41
CA PRO A 18 15.62 -2.01 -3.32
C PRO A 18 14.45 -1.42 -2.51
N PRO A 19 14.63 -0.29 -1.82
CA PRO A 19 13.53 0.35 -1.09
C PRO A 19 12.35 0.66 -2.02
N HIS A 20 11.16 0.22 -1.65
CA HIS A 20 9.95 0.45 -2.44
C HIS A 20 8.71 0.49 -1.55
N ILE A 21 7.69 1.22 -1.98
CA ILE A 21 6.43 1.34 -1.22
C ILE A 21 5.70 0.01 -1.01
N TYR A 22 5.93 -0.95 -1.90
CA TYR A 22 5.38 -2.31 -1.79
C TYR A 22 6.04 -3.09 -0.66
N GLU A 23 7.31 -2.84 -0.34
CA GLU A 23 7.96 -3.46 0.83
C GLU A 23 7.29 -3.01 2.14
N ILE A 24 6.93 -1.72 2.21
CA ILE A 24 6.22 -1.17 3.38
C ILE A 24 4.83 -1.80 3.52
N ALA A 25 4.11 -1.97 2.40
CA ALA A 25 2.80 -2.59 2.37
C ALA A 25 2.87 -4.09 2.73
N GLU A 26 3.79 -4.84 2.14
CA GLU A 26 3.99 -6.27 2.45
C GLU A 26 4.37 -6.47 3.92
N ASN A 27 5.31 -5.69 4.45
CA ASN A 27 5.73 -5.81 5.86
C ASN A 27 4.57 -5.53 6.82
N SER A 28 3.72 -4.54 6.50
CA SER A 28 2.50 -4.23 7.26
C SER A 28 1.50 -5.39 7.18
N TYR A 29 1.26 -5.95 5.99
CA TYR A 29 0.38 -7.10 5.82
C TYR A 29 0.86 -8.33 6.61
N GLN A 30 2.16 -8.66 6.50
CA GLN A 30 2.76 -9.77 7.25
C GLN A 30 2.72 -9.53 8.77
N ALA A 31 2.94 -8.30 9.23
CA ALA A 31 2.80 -7.95 10.64
C ALA A 31 1.35 -8.11 11.12
N LEU A 32 0.36 -7.67 10.33
CA LEU A 32 -1.06 -7.88 10.62
C LEU A 32 -1.38 -9.36 10.80
N LEU A 33 -0.92 -10.21 9.89
CA LEU A 33 -1.15 -11.66 9.95
C LEU A 33 -0.43 -12.33 11.12
N ARG A 34 0.83 -11.95 11.38
CA ARG A 34 1.67 -12.54 12.43
C ARG A 34 1.21 -12.14 13.82
N GLU A 35 0.85 -10.87 14.01
CA GLU A 35 0.60 -10.26 15.31
C GLU A 35 -0.90 -10.15 15.61
N ASN A 36 -1.76 -10.35 14.60
CA ASN A 36 -3.20 -10.17 14.68
C ASN A 36 -3.59 -8.78 15.21
N GLN A 37 -2.84 -7.76 14.79
CA GLN A 37 -3.01 -6.37 15.17
C GLN A 37 -3.18 -5.48 13.94
N SER A 38 -4.12 -4.53 14.04
CA SER A 38 -4.37 -3.54 13.00
C SER A 38 -3.15 -2.67 12.73
N GLN A 39 -2.87 -2.39 11.45
CA GLN A 39 -1.74 -1.58 11.02
C GLN A 39 -2.20 -0.22 10.48
N CYS A 40 -1.31 0.77 10.48
CA CYS A 40 -1.58 2.12 9.99
C CYS A 40 -0.42 2.65 9.16
N HIS A 41 -0.71 3.23 8.00
CA HIS A 41 0.25 3.96 7.17
C HIS A 41 -0.04 5.46 7.26
N VAL A 42 0.94 6.24 7.72
CA VAL A 42 0.88 7.71 7.72
C VAL A 42 1.78 8.23 6.61
N ILE A 43 1.20 8.97 5.66
CA ILE A 43 1.94 9.53 4.52
C ILE A 43 1.91 11.06 4.61
N SER A 44 3.07 11.65 4.86
CA SER A 44 3.26 13.10 5.00
C SER A 44 4.07 13.68 3.85
N GLY A 45 3.91 14.99 3.59
CA GLY A 45 4.63 15.70 2.53
C GLY A 45 3.86 16.93 2.04
N GLU A 46 4.53 17.79 1.28
CA GLU A 46 3.95 18.99 0.69
C GLU A 46 2.90 18.67 -0.39
N SER A 47 2.13 19.68 -0.82
CA SER A 47 1.21 19.52 -1.95
C SER A 47 2.00 19.13 -3.21
N GLY A 48 1.51 18.12 -3.94
CA GLY A 48 2.20 17.60 -5.15
C GLY A 48 3.33 16.60 -4.88
N SER A 49 3.66 16.26 -3.63
CA SER A 49 4.76 15.33 -3.30
C SER A 49 4.47 13.85 -3.60
N GLY A 50 3.29 13.51 -4.15
CA GLY A 50 2.91 12.13 -4.49
C GLY A 50 2.26 11.32 -3.36
N LYS A 51 1.72 11.94 -2.31
CA LYS A 51 1.06 11.24 -1.18
C LYS A 51 -0.11 10.36 -1.63
N THR A 52 -0.95 10.91 -2.51
CA THR A 52 -2.17 10.24 -3.01
C THR A 52 -1.81 9.05 -3.90
N GLU A 53 -0.85 9.24 -4.80
CA GLU A 53 -0.30 8.21 -5.66
C GLU A 53 0.30 7.08 -4.82
N SER A 54 1.10 7.43 -3.81
CA SER A 54 1.68 6.49 -2.86
C SER A 54 0.62 5.66 -2.14
N CYS A 55 -0.43 6.30 -1.63
CA CYS A 55 -1.55 5.61 -0.99
C CYS A 55 -2.24 4.61 -1.95
N LYS A 56 -2.49 5.01 -3.20
CA LYS A 56 -3.08 4.12 -4.21
C LYS A 56 -2.23 2.86 -4.44
N LEU A 57 -0.91 3.00 -4.51
CA LEU A 57 0.02 1.86 -4.68
C LEU A 57 -0.03 0.88 -3.51
N ILE A 58 -0.04 1.40 -2.27
CA ILE A 58 -0.14 0.57 -1.06
C ILE A 58 -1.42 -0.24 -1.10
N VAL A 59 -2.56 0.41 -1.33
CA VAL A 59 -3.84 -0.30 -1.26
C VAL A 59 -4.00 -1.28 -2.43
N GLN A 60 -3.51 -0.96 -3.63
CA GLN A 60 -3.48 -1.91 -4.75
C GLN A 60 -2.65 -3.16 -4.45
N HIS A 61 -1.52 -3.02 -3.74
CA HIS A 61 -0.71 -4.15 -3.31
C HIS A 61 -1.47 -5.00 -2.28
N LEU A 62 -2.01 -4.39 -1.23
CA LEU A 62 -2.76 -5.12 -0.19
C LEU A 62 -4.00 -5.85 -0.72
N LEU A 63 -4.76 -5.22 -1.63
CA LEU A 63 -5.94 -5.82 -2.26
C LEU A 63 -5.61 -7.08 -3.04
N ARG A 64 -4.47 -7.05 -3.72
CA ARG A 64 -3.96 -8.16 -4.51
C ARG A 64 -3.58 -9.33 -3.64
N ASP A 65 -2.84 -9.08 -2.57
CA ASP A 65 -2.30 -10.12 -1.71
C ASP A 65 -3.39 -10.73 -0.81
N ALA A 66 -4.40 -9.93 -0.43
CA ALA A 66 -5.59 -10.41 0.26
C ALA A 66 -6.54 -11.25 -0.63
N GLY A 67 -6.24 -11.42 -1.92
CA GLY A 67 -7.07 -12.19 -2.86
C GLY A 67 -8.43 -11.55 -3.15
N SER A 68 -8.60 -10.26 -2.85
CA SER A 68 -9.87 -9.56 -3.03
C SER A 68 -10.00 -8.98 -4.44
N GLU A 69 -10.92 -9.50 -5.24
CA GLU A 69 -11.36 -8.89 -6.51
C GLU A 69 -12.41 -7.77 -6.30
N GLU A 70 -12.37 -7.09 -5.16
CA GLU A 70 -13.45 -6.17 -4.78
C GLU A 70 -13.30 -4.81 -5.46
N THR A 71 -13.94 -4.67 -6.63
CA THR A 71 -14.04 -3.43 -7.43
C THR A 71 -14.54 -2.22 -6.61
N GLN A 72 -15.33 -2.46 -5.56
CA GLN A 72 -15.90 -1.41 -4.70
C GLN A 72 -14.86 -0.76 -3.77
N LEU A 73 -13.81 -1.47 -3.35
CA LEU A 73 -12.74 -0.87 -2.53
C LEU A 73 -11.87 0.05 -3.37
N SER A 74 -11.56 -0.34 -4.61
CA SER A 74 -10.90 0.50 -5.62
C SER A 74 -11.63 1.82 -5.85
N ALA A 75 -12.97 1.80 -5.88
CA ALA A 75 -13.78 3.00 -6.01
C ALA A 75 -13.70 3.90 -4.76
N LYS A 76 -13.74 3.33 -3.54
CA LYS A 76 -13.60 4.09 -2.28
C LYS A 76 -12.22 4.74 -2.13
N ILE A 77 -11.15 4.08 -2.57
CA ILE A 77 -9.77 4.65 -2.53
C ILE A 77 -9.67 5.92 -3.39
N ASN A 78 -10.33 5.93 -4.56
CA ASN A 78 -10.38 7.13 -5.41
C ASN A 78 -11.17 8.28 -4.77
N GLN A 79 -12.18 7.97 -3.95
CA GLN A 79 -12.98 8.96 -3.23
C GLN A 79 -12.21 9.63 -2.09
N VAL A 80 -11.29 8.92 -1.42
CA VAL A 80 -10.42 9.47 -0.35
C VAL A 80 -9.47 10.56 -0.86
N GLY A 81 -9.15 10.56 -2.16
CA GLY A 81 -8.32 11.61 -2.79
C GLY A 81 -8.87 13.03 -2.60
N HIS A 82 -10.20 13.20 -2.51
CA HIS A 82 -10.82 14.50 -2.27
C HIS A 82 -10.67 15.01 -0.81
N SER A 83 -10.48 14.12 0.17
CA SER A 83 -10.36 14.50 1.59
C SER A 83 -8.94 14.92 1.99
N ILE A 84 -7.90 14.51 1.25
CA ILE A 84 -6.51 14.89 1.52
C ILE A 84 -6.26 16.38 1.21
N TYR A 85 -7.04 16.98 0.30
CA TYR A 85 -6.94 18.42 -0.03
C TYR A 85 -7.41 19.36 1.09
N HIS A 86 -8.13 18.86 2.11
CA HIS A 86 -8.76 19.73 3.09
C HIS A 86 -7.95 19.97 4.37
N ASN A 87 -6.76 19.37 4.50
CA ASN A 87 -5.92 19.51 5.70
C ASN A 87 -4.45 19.92 5.43
N PHE A 88 -4.17 20.55 4.29
CA PHE A 88 -2.96 21.37 4.07
C PHE A 88 -3.27 22.58 3.19
#